data_AF-A0A7V7RJQ9-F1
#
_entry.id   AF-A0A7V7RJQ9-F1
#
_cell.length_a   1.000
_cell.length_b   1.000
_cell.length_c   1.000
_cell.angle_alpha   90.00
_cell.angle_beta   90.00
_cell.angle_gamma   90.00
#
_symmetry.space_group_name_H-M   'P 1'
#
loop_
_entity.id
_entity.type
_entity.pdbx_description
1 polymer ?
#
loop_
_entity_poly.entity_id
_entity_poly.type
_entity_poly.pdbx_seq_one_letter_code
_entity_poly.pdbx_strand_id
1 'polypeptide(L)' 'MKKYELDKNFKPRNSSMAENVEEMKNLGNQMENLRTNKELKEDQKVPDPVQYKEADKNLRRS' A
#
# COMPACT_ATOMS: atom_id res chain seq x y z
N MET A 1 21.78 -22.22 2.52
CA MET A 1 20.52 -21.81 1.88
C MET A 1 20.84 -21.27 0.49
N LYS A 2 20.31 -21.88 -0.58
CA LYS A 2 20.54 -21.40 -1.96
C LYS A 2 19.67 -20.16 -2.20
N LYS A 3 20.26 -19.07 -2.66
CA LYS A 3 19.51 -17.87 -3.05
C LYS A 3 18.79 -18.16 -4.37
N TYR A 4 17.48 -17.94 -4.42
CA TYR A 4 16.72 -17.98 -5.66
C TYR A 4 16.84 -16.60 -6.30
N GLU A 5 17.73 -16.48 -7.29
CA GLU A 5 17.88 -15.25 -8.07
C GLU A 5 16.83 -15.26 -9.19
N LEU A 6 16.00 -14.21 -9.23
CA LEU A 6 15.03 -14.02 -10.31
C LEU A 6 15.76 -13.64 -11.60
N ASP A 7 15.29 -14.16 -12.73
CA ASP A 7 15.81 -13.80 -14.06
C ASP A 7 15.79 -12.28 -14.26
N LYS A 8 16.83 -11.71 -14.86
CA LYS A 8 16.89 -10.27 -15.22
C LYS A 8 15.72 -9.85 -16.13
N ASN A 9 15.13 -10.79 -16.86
CA ASN A 9 13.97 -10.59 -17.73
C ASN A 9 12.64 -10.99 -17.08
N PHE A 10 12.63 -11.33 -15.78
CA PHE A 10 11.42 -11.69 -15.07
C PHE A 10 10.50 -10.47 -14.96
N LYS A 11 9.44 -10.45 -15.79
CA LYS A 11 8.31 -9.55 -15.59
C LYS A 11 7.33 -10.23 -14.64
N PRO A 12 7.09 -9.67 -13.44
CA PRO A 12 6.04 -10.17 -12.57
C PRO A 12 4.72 -10.12 -13.35
N ARG A 13 3.98 -11.24 -13.42
CA ARG A 13 2.64 -11.24 -14.06
C ARG A 13 1.67 -10.25 -13.42
N ASN A 14 1.92 -9.93 -12.16
CA ASN A 14 1.21 -8.97 -11.31
C ASN A 14 1.91 -7.60 -11.23
N SER A 15 2.80 -7.25 -12.18
CA SER A 15 3.50 -5.95 -12.15
C SER A 15 2.56 -4.75 -12.35
N SER A 16 1.31 -4.99 -12.75
CA SER A 16 0.26 -3.97 -12.78
C SER A 16 -0.63 -4.13 -11.55
N MET A 17 -0.84 -3.01 -10.83
CA MET A 17 -1.73 -2.92 -9.66
C MET A 17 -3.19 -3.34 -9.98
N ALA A 18 -3.57 -3.25 -11.26
CA ALA A 18 -4.81 -3.80 -11.83
C ALA A 18 -4.48 -4.44 -13.18
N GLU A 19 -5.15 -5.54 -13.53
CA GLU A 19 -4.96 -6.28 -14.77
C GLU A 19 -5.67 -5.62 -15.95
N ASN A 20 -6.73 -4.84 -15.71
CA ASN A 20 -7.49 -4.14 -16.74
C ASN A 20 -8.22 -2.87 -16.23
N VAL A 21 -8.82 -2.12 -17.15
CA VAL A 21 -9.52 -0.84 -16.85
C VAL A 21 -10.79 -1.06 -16.02
N GLU A 22 -11.48 -2.17 -16.19
CA GLU A 22 -12.68 -2.51 -15.43
C GLU A 22 -12.33 -2.78 -13.96
N GLU A 23 -11.26 -3.53 -13.71
CA GLU A 23 -10.72 -3.78 -12.38
C GLU A 23 -10.26 -2.48 -11.71
N MET A 24 -9.57 -1.59 -12.46
CA MET A 24 -9.18 -0.27 -11.95
C MET A 24 -10.39 0.54 -11.47
N LYS A 25 -11.50 0.52 -12.22
CA LYS A 25 -12.74 1.22 -11.83
C LYS A 25 -13.38 0.59 -10.60
N ASN A 26 -13.45 -0.73 -10.55
CA ASN A 26 -14.02 -1.45 -9.42
C ASN A 26 -13.23 -1.19 -8.13
N LEU A 27 -11.89 -1.17 -8.21
CA LEU A 27 -11.02 -0.78 -7.10
C LEU A 27 -11.25 0.67 -6.67
N GLY A 28 -11.41 1.60 -7.63
CA GLY A 28 -11.76 2.99 -7.34
C GLY A 28 -13.07 3.13 -6.57
N ASN A 29 -14.12 2.46 -7.03
CA ASN A 29 -15.44 2.48 -6.38
C ASN A 29 -15.41 1.90 -4.95
N GLN A 30 -14.58 0.88 -4.71
CA GLN A 30 -14.38 0.34 -3.36
C GLN A 30 -13.75 1.37 -2.41
N MET A 31 -12.88 2.24 -2.94
CA MET A 31 -12.22 3.29 -2.17
C MET A 31 -13.10 4.51 -1.90
N GLU A 32 -14.15 4.77 -2.70
CA GLU A 32 -15.02 5.96 -2.54
C GLU A 32 -15.71 6.03 -1.17
N ASN A 33 -15.99 4.89 -0.56
CA ASN A 33 -16.63 4.81 0.76
C ASN A 33 -15.63 4.90 1.92
N LEU A 34 -14.32 4.89 1.62
CA LEU A 34 -13.27 4.95 2.64
C LEU A 34 -12.87 6.39 2.90
N ARG A 35 -12.85 6.76 4.19
CA ARG A 35 -12.43 8.08 4.61
C ARG A 35 -10.94 8.28 4.36
N THR A 36 -10.59 9.45 3.85
CA THR A 36 -9.20 9.85 3.69
C THR A 36 -8.58 10.24 5.04
N ASN A 37 -7.25 10.23 5.11
CA ASN A 37 -6.53 10.71 6.30
C ASN A 37 -6.82 12.18 6.65
N LYS A 38 -7.25 13.00 5.68
CA LYS A 38 -7.64 14.40 5.94
C LYS A 38 -8.98 14.45 6.67
N GLU A 39 -9.97 13.73 6.16
CA GLU A 39 -11.30 13.63 6.76
C GLU A 39 -11.25 12.99 8.15
N LEU A 40 -10.41 11.98 8.35
CA LEU A 40 -10.22 11.38 9.67
C LEU A 40 -9.65 12.38 10.69
N LYS A 41 -8.71 13.25 10.27
CA LYS A 41 -8.14 14.30 11.15
C LYS A 41 -9.18 15.34 11.56
N GLU A 42 -10.06 15.74 10.65
CA GLU A 42 -11.16 16.67 10.95
C GLU A 42 -12.12 16.09 12.00
N ASP A 43 -12.38 14.79 11.92
CA ASP A 43 -13.20 14.03 12.88
C ASP A 43 -12.45 13.63 14.17
N GLN A 44 -11.21 14.08 14.37
CA GLN A 44 -10.33 13.69 15.48
C GLN A 44 -10.12 12.16 15.59
N LYS A 45 -10.23 11.45 14.46
CA LYS A 45 -10.00 10.01 14.32
C LYS A 45 -8.59 9.74 13.82
N VAL A 46 -8.02 8.63 14.28
CA VAL A 46 -6.69 8.17 13.85
C VAL A 46 -6.87 7.07 12.80
N PRO A 47 -6.20 7.17 11.63
CA PRO A 47 -6.21 6.08 10.66
C PRO A 47 -5.47 4.86 11.19
N ASP A 48 -6.05 3.69 10.93
CA ASP A 48 -5.44 2.41 11.26
C ASP A 48 -5.02 1.72 9.94
N PRO A 49 -3.81 1.10 9.85
CA PRO A 49 -2.76 1.08 10.85
C PRO A 49 -2.00 2.41 10.92
N VAL A 50 -1.56 2.79 12.12
CA VAL A 50 -0.68 3.94 12.32
C VAL A 50 0.58 3.77 11.47
N GLN A 51 0.69 4.56 10.41
CA GLN A 51 1.89 4.62 9.57
C GLN A 51 3.04 5.17 10.43
N TYR A 52 4.08 4.36 10.65
CA TYR A 52 5.25 4.56 11.54
C TYR A 52 5.49 5.99 12.02
N LYS A 53 5.63 6.16 13.35
CA LYS A 53 6.09 7.42 13.94
C LYS A 53 7.59 7.59 13.64
N GLU A 54 8.09 8.82 13.62
CA GLU A 54 9.53 9.05 13.40
C GLU A 54 10.42 8.33 14.43
N ALA A 55 9.91 8.11 15.64
CA ALA A 55 10.56 7.29 16.67
C ALA A 55 10.83 5.84 16.21
N ASP A 56 9.98 5.27 15.35
CA ASP A 56 10.13 3.90 14.85
C ASP A 56 11.24 3.80 13.77
N LYS A 57 11.66 4.93 13.19
CA LYS A 57 12.77 4.95 12.19
C LYS A 57 14.10 4.53 12.82
N ASN A 58 14.30 4.83 14.11
CA ASN A 58 15.54 4.50 14.83
C ASN A 58 15.57 3.04 15.30
N LEU A 59 14.41 2.41 15.53
CA LEU A 59 14.32 1.01 15.98
C LEU A 59 14.68 0.00 14.87
N ARG A 60 14.55 0.38 13.60
CA ARG A 60 14.90 -0.48 12.45
C ARG A 60 16.37 -0.41 12.04
N ARG A 61 17.14 0.51 12.64
CA ARG A 61 18.56 0.74 12.31
C ARG A 61 19.52 0.32 13.42
N SER A 62 19.00 -0.20 14.54
CA SER A 62 19.78 -0.75 15.67
C SER A 62 19.95 -2.26 15.56
#